data_AF-A0A920BYN1-F1
#
_entry.id   AF-A0A920BYN1-F1
#
_cell.length_a   1.000
_cell.length_b   1.000
_cell.length_c   1.000
_cell.angle_alpha   90.00
_cell.angle_beta   90.00
_cell.angle_gamma   90.00
#
_symmetry.space_group_name_H-M   'P 1'
#
loop_
_entity.id
_entity.type
_entity.pdbx_description
1 polymer ?
#
loop_
_entity_poly.entity_id
_entity_poly.type
_entity_poly.pdbx_seq_one_letter_code
_entity_poly.pdbx_strand_id
1 'polypeptide(L)' 'MDVSATTIEIAKHYLELGISTEKTYVGSMSSLNGNPQINWALLEDWEPALFNL' A
#
# COMPACT_ATOMS: atom_id res chain seq x y z
N MET A 1 12.94 -16.62 13.21
CA MET A 1 13.16 -15.41 12.42
C MET A 1 11.84 -14.68 12.47
N ASP A 2 11.74 -13.62 13.28
CA ASP A 2 10.47 -12.93 13.48
C ASP A 2 10.24 -11.95 12.33
N VAL A 3 9.16 -12.17 11.59
CA VAL A 3 8.74 -11.30 10.49
C VAL A 3 7.87 -10.20 11.08
N SER A 4 8.16 -8.94 10.76
CA SER A 4 7.38 -7.81 11.26
C SER A 4 5.94 -7.87 10.75
N ALA A 5 4.99 -7.35 11.54
CA ALA A 5 3.61 -7.20 11.12
C ALA A 5 3.49 -6.43 9.79
N THR A 6 4.30 -5.38 9.61
CA THR A 6 4.37 -4.60 8.37
C THR A 6 4.78 -5.44 7.17
N THR A 7 5.79 -6.31 7.32
CA THR A 7 6.24 -7.20 6.25
C THR A 7 5.15 -8.19 5.85
N ILE A 8 4.39 -8.73 6.82
CA ILE A 8 3.25 -9.63 6.55
C ILE A 8 2.17 -8.90 5.75
N GLU A 9 1.80 -7.69 6.16
CA GLU A 9 0.75 -6.90 5.49
C GLU A 9 1.17 -6.46 4.08
N ILE A 10 2.44 -6.11 3.86
CA ILE A 10 2.99 -5.83 2.51
C ILE A 10 2.88 -7.07 1.61
N ALA A 11 3.27 -8.24 2.12
CA ALA A 11 3.22 -9.47 1.35
C ALA A 11 1.77 -9.84 0.97
N LYS A 12 0.83 -9.67 1.90
CA LYS A 12 -0.61 -9.84 1.61
C LYS A 12 -1.08 -8.89 0.52
N HIS A 13 -0.77 -7.60 0.62
CA HIS A 13 -1.19 -6.61 -0.38
C HIS A 13 -0.63 -6.92 -1.77
N TYR A 14 0.63 -7.35 -1.85
CA TYR A 14 1.24 -7.77 -3.12
C TYR A 14 0.53 -9.00 -3.72
N LEU A 15 0.22 -10.00 -2.90
CA LEU A 15 -0.50 -11.21 -3.34
C LEU A 15 -1.94 -10.90 -3.76
N GLU A 16 -2.63 -9.97 -3.10
CA GLU A 16 -3.99 -9.53 -3.42
C GLU A 16 -4.06 -8.78 -4.75
N LEU A 17 -3.08 -7.92 -5.05
CA LEU A 17 -2.99 -7.25 -6.35
C LEU A 17 -2.76 -8.27 -7.48
N GLY A 18 -2.07 -9.38 -7.18
CA GLY A 18 -1.88 -10.51 -8.08
C GLY A 18 -0.99 -10.25 -9.30
N ILE A 19 -0.52 -9.01 -9.48
CA ILE A 19 0.35 -8.58 -10.59
C ILE A 19 1.35 -7.52 -10.12
N SER A 20 2.54 -7.51 -10.74
CA SER A 20 3.47 -6.40 -10.64
C SER A 20 2.89 -5.19 -11.38
N THR A 21 2.92 -4.02 -10.76
CA THR A 21 2.43 -2.78 -11.36
C THR A 21 3.43 -1.65 -11.11
N GLU A 22 3.46 -0.65 -11.99
CA GLU A 22 4.22 0.59 -11.80
C GLU A 22 3.53 1.58 -10.85
N LYS A 23 2.45 1.15 -10.18
CA LYS A 23 1.70 2.00 -9.25
C LYS A 23 2.41 2.08 -7.91
N THR A 24 2.45 3.27 -7.33
CA THR A 24 2.98 3.49 -5.99
C THR A 24 1.82 3.51 -4.99
N TYR A 25 1.91 2.70 -3.93
CA TYR A 25 0.92 2.67 -2.87
C TYR A 25 1.51 3.19 -1.57
N VAL A 26 0.73 3.98 -0.84
CA VAL A 26 1.06 4.42 0.51
C VAL A 26 0.15 3.70 1.50
N GLY A 27 0.74 3.19 2.58
CA GLY A 27 0.05 2.42 3.60
C GLY A 27 0.08 3.13 4.95
N SER A 28 -1.08 3.25 5.60
CA SER A 28 -1.15 3.66 7.02
C SER A 28 -1.40 2.44 7.89
N MET A 29 -0.46 2.19 8.81
CA MET A 29 -0.52 1.07 9.75
C MET A 29 -1.44 1.41 10.92
N SER A 30 -2.38 0.51 11.22
CA SER A 30 -3.24 0.61 12.39
C SER A 30 -3.43 -0.75 13.05
N SER A 31 -4.09 -0.76 14.21
CA SER A 31 -4.50 -1.98 14.90
C SER A 31 -6.01 -2.08 14.90
N LEU A 32 -6.54 -3.16 14.34
CA LEU A 32 -7.96 -3.49 14.35
C LEU A 32 -8.17 -4.71 15.24
N ASN A 33 -8.82 -4.53 16.38
CA ASN A 33 -9.07 -5.59 17.37
C ASN A 33 -7.78 -6.31 17.82
N GLY A 34 -6.68 -5.57 17.97
CA GLY A 34 -5.38 -6.11 18.36
C GLY A 34 -4.59 -6.75 17.21
N ASN A 35 -5.15 -6.80 16.00
CA ASN A 35 -4.45 -7.30 14.82
C ASN A 35 -3.88 -6.14 14.00
N PRO A 36 -2.65 -6.24 13.50
CA PRO A 36 -2.10 -5.27 12.57
C PRO A 36 -2.90 -5.24 11.27
N GLN A 37 -3.13 -4.04 10.73
CA GLN A 37 -3.76 -3.82 9.44
C GLN A 37 -3.12 -2.61 8.77
N ILE A 38 -2.92 -2.68 7.45
CA ILE A 38 -2.56 -1.52 6.64
C ILE A 38 -3.76 -1.10 5.78
N ASN A 39 -4.14 0.17 5.87
CA ASN A 39 -5.03 0.79 4.89
C ASN A 39 -4.18 1.33 3.75
N TRP A 40 -4.42 0.82 2.55
CA TRP A 40 -3.67 1.18 1.34
C TRP A 40 -4.40 2.25 0.54
N ALA A 41 -3.67 3.26 0.09
CA ALA A 41 -4.13 4.23 -0.89
C ALA A 41 -3.17 4.27 -2.07
N LEU A 42 -3.70 4.39 -3.28
CA LEU A 42 -2.90 4.65 -4.47
C LEU A 42 -2.36 6.08 -4.38
N LEU A 43 -1.04 6.23 -4.48
CA LEU A 43 -0.40 7.52 -4.58
C LEU A 43 -0.46 7.96 -6.04
N GLU A 44 -1.32 8.92 -6.32
CA GLU A 44 -1.45 9.56 -7.63
C GLU A 44 -0.76 10.91 -7.60
N ASP A 45 -0.35 11.38 -8.78
CA ASP A 45 0.11 12.76 -8.92
C ASP A 45 -1.03 13.72 -8.55
N TRP A 46 -0.69 14.74 -7.79
CA TRP A 46 -1.65 15.76 -7.34
C TRP A 46 -1.83 16.84 -8.41
N GLU A 47 -0.93 16.93 -9.39
CA GLU A 47 -1.02 17.88 -10.48
C GLU A 47 -1.95 17.35 -11.59
N PRO A 48 -2.98 18.13 -12.00
CA PRO A 48 -3.78 17.78 -13.15
C PRO A 48 -2.89 17.74 -14.40
N ALA A 49 -3.08 16.75 -15.27
CA ALA A 49 -2.36 16.61 -16.55
C ALA A 49 -2.49 17.81 -17.52
N LEU A 50 -3.21 18.86 -17.11
CA LEU A 50 -3.50 20.08 -17.86
C LEU A 50 -2.33 21.07 -17.94
N PHE A 51 -1.26 20.89 -17.16
CA PHE A 51 -0.08 21.77 -17.21
C PHE A 51 1.02 21.29 -18.15
N ASN A 52 0.80 20.19 -18.88
CA ASN A 52 1.65 19.77 -19.99
C ASN A 52 1.24 20.49 -21.29
N LEU A 53 1.53 21.79 -21.40
CA LEU A 53 1.48 22.57 -22.64
C LEU A 53 2.81 23.29 -22.88
#